data_AF-A0A946XQI9-F1
#
_entry.id   AF-A0A946XQI9-F1
#
_cell.length_a   1.000
_cell.length_b   1.000
_cell.length_c   1.000
_cell.angle_alpha   90.00
_cell.angle_beta   90.00
_cell.angle_gamma   90.00
#
_symmetry.space_group_name_H-M   'P 1'
#
loop_
_entity.id
_entity.type
_entity.pdbx_description
1 polymer ?
#
loop_
_entity_poly.entity_id
_entity_poly.type
_entity_poly.pdbx_seq_one_letter_code
_entity_poly.pdbx_strand_id
1 'polypeptide(L)'
;MKLISWLVLLLIPVCISFSKEKRLSEYGHSDDKDGALSLLGLLNQQQDRKLLAKYVSELDSNDFSKRELATRNLSRLPVIDRVFLKELLKGSTPEVSFRIRSILKQNNKERFDGMIRALSYEIIRGKHEGLLSDLFGSVEDREQYPMGGMWRSFAEASVVTANATDLELLKLKLISDNDMIRYSSVKALLSLLGEGSLPFISKNITDQNPHIKWECANAFMKFHRRECLLPLAELLMCDEDFGLRWRSLESLRNITGQEFGYYAAGNAEERSVPATKWKDWIKAITDSAKLNFGVLDNDQVVALFDGKNFEEWEFRNLGGGPGVIFGRKGQVPDKDTWGIENQTLIAKRGFRSEIISKRSFLNYELSLEYKLLEGTSDSGVGIFAGDAEKGYLEIQLYNQTSGDLYKIGAAQILTDDGNPLGFRSTKFKASNEVKDEWNKMEIRVSDGQSEIKVNGEVQNRALSKEARPSKIVLRNEGTGKVEFRNLLLKKL
;
A
#
# COMPACT_ATOMS: atom_id res chain seq x y z
N MET A 1 -28.09 59.96 -20.51
CA MET A 1 -27.22 60.32 -19.37
C MET A 1 -27.22 59.13 -18.41
N LYS A 2 -26.09 58.40 -18.30
CA LYS A 2 -25.58 57.56 -17.18
C LYS A 2 -26.54 56.54 -16.49
N LEU A 3 -26.18 55.35 -16.01
CA LEU A 3 -25.02 54.45 -15.94
C LEU A 3 -25.49 53.28 -15.02
N ILE A 4 -25.10 52.02 -15.28
CA ILE A 4 -24.77 50.92 -14.30
C ILE A 4 -25.95 50.44 -13.38
N SER A 5 -26.33 49.17 -13.19
CA SER A 5 -25.48 48.05 -12.73
C SER A 5 -26.23 46.71 -12.61
N TRP A 6 -25.64 45.66 -13.20
CA TRP A 6 -25.33 44.32 -12.66
C TRP A 6 -26.40 43.31 -12.21
N LEU A 7 -26.39 42.20 -12.96
CA LEU A 7 -26.76 40.83 -12.59
C LEU A 7 -26.21 40.43 -11.20
N VAL A 8 -27.08 39.85 -10.38
CA VAL A 8 -26.67 38.99 -9.26
C VAL A 8 -26.63 37.55 -9.76
N LEU A 9 -25.44 37.12 -10.17
CA LEU A 9 -25.06 35.72 -10.32
C LEU A 9 -24.80 35.18 -8.90
N LEU A 10 -25.70 34.35 -8.39
CA LEU A 10 -25.49 33.54 -7.20
C LEU A 10 -24.40 32.50 -7.51
N LEU A 11 -23.15 32.88 -7.28
CA LEU A 11 -22.03 31.95 -7.15
C LEU A 11 -22.22 31.17 -5.85
N ILE A 12 -22.87 30.01 -5.95
CA ILE A 12 -22.68 28.94 -4.99
C ILE A 12 -21.23 28.48 -5.17
N PRO A 13 -20.34 28.54 -4.16
CA PRO A 13 -19.06 27.88 -4.27
C PRO A 13 -19.36 26.38 -4.37
N VAL A 14 -19.20 25.83 -5.58
CA VAL A 14 -19.04 24.41 -5.77
C VAL A 14 -17.82 24.03 -4.95
N CYS A 15 -18.04 23.44 -3.77
CA CYS A 15 -17.01 22.68 -3.08
C CYS A 15 -16.66 21.51 -3.99
N ILE A 16 -15.77 21.76 -4.94
CA ILE A 16 -15.07 20.70 -5.64
C ILE A 16 -14.12 20.12 -4.59
N SER A 17 -14.59 19.11 -3.88
CA SER A 17 -13.74 18.21 -3.12
C SER A 17 -12.93 17.39 -4.12
N PHE A 18 -11.90 18.01 -4.70
CA PHE A 18 -10.83 17.27 -5.34
C PHE A 18 -10.15 16.43 -4.25
N SER A 19 -10.16 15.11 -4.39
CA SER A 19 -9.23 14.24 -3.70
C SER A 19 -7.82 14.55 -4.19
N LYS A 20 -7.20 15.56 -3.57
CA LYS A 20 -5.87 15.99 -3.97
C LYS A 20 -4.89 14.86 -3.64
N GLU A 21 -4.12 14.43 -4.64
CA GLU A 21 -2.81 13.82 -4.40
C GLU A 21 -2.09 14.72 -3.40
N LYS A 22 -1.73 14.23 -2.20
CA LYS A 22 -1.14 15.08 -1.16
C LYS A 22 0.03 15.88 -1.75
N ARG A 23 -0.18 17.18 -1.95
CA ARG A 23 0.78 18.10 -2.59
C ARG A 23 1.48 18.94 -1.54
N LEU A 24 2.68 19.41 -1.87
CA LEU A 24 3.38 20.40 -1.05
C LEU A 24 2.61 21.73 -1.01
N SER A 25 1.90 22.07 -2.09
CA SER A 25 1.06 23.27 -2.19
C SER A 25 -0.10 23.30 -1.18
N GLU A 26 -0.55 22.17 -0.65
CA GLU A 26 -1.52 22.12 0.47
C GLU A 26 -0.95 22.64 1.78
N TYR A 27 0.38 22.64 1.91
CA TYR A 27 1.10 23.09 3.08
C TYR A 27 1.81 24.44 2.86
N GLY A 28 1.59 25.09 1.72
CA GLY A 28 2.15 26.41 1.41
C GLY A 28 3.54 26.39 0.78
N HIS A 29 3.96 25.25 0.21
CA HIS A 29 5.24 25.09 -0.47
C HIS A 29 5.02 24.80 -1.98
N SER A 30 5.97 25.13 -2.85
CA SER A 30 5.87 24.80 -4.28
C SER A 30 5.91 23.28 -4.52
N ASP A 31 5.28 22.80 -5.58
CA ASP A 31 5.26 21.37 -5.94
C ASP A 31 6.50 21.00 -6.79
N ASP A 32 7.69 21.32 -6.25
CA ASP A 32 9.01 21.12 -6.87
C ASP A 32 10.11 20.92 -5.79
N LYS A 33 11.38 20.86 -6.22
CA LYS A 33 12.53 20.65 -5.34
C LYS A 33 12.69 21.78 -4.31
N ASP A 34 12.43 23.03 -4.71
CA ASP A 34 12.56 24.18 -3.83
C ASP A 34 11.50 24.15 -2.73
N GLY A 35 10.29 23.69 -3.05
CA GLY A 35 9.24 23.46 -2.07
C GLY A 35 9.57 22.31 -1.12
N ALA A 36 10.17 21.23 -1.62
CA ALA A 36 10.62 20.11 -0.78
C ALA A 36 11.70 20.58 0.22
N LEU A 37 12.71 21.34 -0.25
CA LEU A 37 13.75 21.94 0.59
C LEU A 37 13.15 22.92 1.62
N SER A 38 12.18 23.73 1.21
CA SER A 38 11.49 24.68 2.08
C SER A 38 10.74 23.96 3.21
N LEU A 39 10.01 22.89 2.90
CA LEU A 39 9.31 22.09 3.90
C LEU A 39 10.29 21.32 4.80
N LEU A 40 11.35 20.73 4.24
CA LEU A 40 12.41 20.07 5.02
C LEU A 40 13.07 21.03 6.01
N GLY A 41 13.40 22.25 5.58
CA GLY A 41 13.94 23.29 6.46
C GLY A 41 12.99 23.64 7.61
N LEU A 42 11.68 23.70 7.36
CA LEU A 42 10.66 23.88 8.39
C LEU A 42 10.61 22.69 9.37
N LEU A 43 10.64 21.46 8.85
CA LEU A 43 10.56 20.24 9.65
C LEU A 43 11.81 20.00 10.51
N ASN A 44 12.98 20.40 10.02
CA ASN A 44 14.27 20.25 10.69
C ASN A 44 14.66 21.45 11.55
N GLN A 45 13.84 22.50 11.57
CA GLN A 45 14.12 23.69 12.36
C GLN A 45 14.19 23.33 13.85
N GLN A 46 15.34 23.57 14.47
CA GLN A 46 15.48 23.44 15.91
C GLN A 46 14.48 24.35 16.61
N GLN A 47 13.68 23.77 17.51
CA GLN A 47 12.70 24.55 18.26
C GLN A 47 13.44 25.51 19.21
N ASP A 48 13.00 26.76 19.25
CA ASP A 48 13.52 27.72 20.24
C ASP A 48 13.12 27.24 21.65
N ARG A 49 14.07 26.57 22.32
CA ARG A 49 13.88 26.03 23.67
C ARG A 49 13.53 27.10 24.68
N LYS A 50 14.03 28.33 24.51
CA LYS A 50 13.70 29.44 25.42
C LYS A 50 12.25 29.87 25.22
N LEU A 51 11.81 29.95 23.97
CA LEU A 51 10.42 30.28 23.63
C LEU A 51 9.45 29.19 24.09
N LEU A 52 9.80 27.91 23.88
CA LEU A 52 9.02 26.78 24.39
C LEU A 52 8.94 26.78 25.91
N ALA A 53 10.07 26.91 26.61
CA ALA A 53 10.11 26.96 28.06
C ALA A 53 9.29 28.13 28.62
N LYS A 54 9.35 29.29 27.95
CA LYS A 54 8.51 30.44 28.28
C LYS A 54 7.03 30.09 28.15
N TYR A 55 6.58 29.57 27.01
CA TYR A 55 5.17 29.23 26.83
C TYR A 55 4.71 28.15 27.81
N VAL A 56 5.53 27.13 28.05
CA VAL A 56 5.26 26.08 29.03
C VAL A 56 5.10 26.66 30.44
N SER A 57 5.98 27.56 30.86
CA SER A 57 5.85 28.25 32.16
C SER A 57 4.58 29.09 32.22
N GLU A 58 4.21 29.75 31.12
CA GLU A 58 2.99 30.55 31.02
C GLU A 58 1.72 29.69 31.05
N LEU A 59 1.78 28.40 30.72
CA LEU A 59 0.63 27.47 30.86
C LEU A 59 0.20 27.26 32.32
N ASP A 60 1.10 27.47 33.28
CA ASP A 60 0.82 27.34 34.72
C ASP A 60 0.68 28.73 35.40
N SER A 61 0.57 29.80 34.61
CA SER A 61 0.41 31.15 35.16
C SER A 61 -0.88 31.26 35.96
N ASN A 62 -0.88 32.02 37.07
CA ASN A 62 -2.12 32.38 37.77
C ASN A 62 -3.06 33.27 36.94
N ASP A 63 -2.55 33.91 35.87
CA ASP A 63 -3.33 34.74 34.94
C ASP A 63 -3.90 33.91 33.78
N PHE A 64 -5.23 33.83 33.72
CA PHE A 64 -5.97 33.11 32.67
C PHE A 64 -5.60 33.57 31.25
N SER A 65 -5.42 34.89 31.06
CA SER A 65 -5.12 35.45 29.72
C SER A 65 -3.75 35.01 29.22
N LYS A 66 -2.77 34.88 30.14
CA LYS A 66 -1.43 34.35 29.81
C LYS A 66 -1.50 32.88 29.45
N ARG A 67 -2.25 32.08 30.20
CA ARG A 67 -2.44 30.65 29.88
C ARG A 67 -3.11 30.45 28.51
N GLU A 68 -4.14 31.23 28.19
CA GLU A 68 -4.82 31.19 26.89
C GLU A 68 -3.89 31.60 25.74
N LEU A 69 -3.13 32.69 25.91
CA LEU A 69 -2.20 33.15 24.89
C LEU A 69 -1.09 32.12 24.64
N ALA A 70 -0.51 31.54 25.69
CA ALA A 70 0.49 30.48 25.58
C ALA A 70 -0.08 29.23 24.89
N THR A 71 -1.30 28.81 25.24
CA THR A 71 -2.00 27.69 24.60
C THR A 71 -2.16 27.96 23.10
N ARG A 72 -2.64 29.14 22.73
CA ARG A 72 -2.85 29.54 21.33
C ARG A 72 -1.54 29.62 20.55
N ASN A 73 -0.47 30.15 21.15
CA ASN A 73 0.83 30.26 20.50
C ASN A 73 1.43 28.87 20.25
N LEU A 74 1.41 27.98 21.23
CA LEU A 74 1.88 26.59 21.08
C LEU A 74 1.05 25.82 20.03
N SER A 75 -0.28 25.93 20.05
CA SER A 75 -1.14 25.28 19.05
C SER A 75 -0.87 25.73 17.61
N ARG A 76 -0.35 26.95 17.42
CA ARG A 76 -0.09 27.55 16.10
C ARG A 76 1.31 27.30 15.58
N LEU A 77 2.20 26.72 16.38
CA LEU A 77 3.53 26.37 15.90
C LEU A 77 3.39 25.39 14.73
N PRO A 78 4.03 25.67 13.59
CA PRO A 78 3.90 24.83 12.39
C PRO A 78 4.41 23.40 12.64
N VAL A 79 5.40 23.28 13.52
CA VAL A 79 5.98 22.03 14.01
C VAL A 79 6.11 22.16 15.51
N ILE A 80 5.59 21.19 16.28
CA ILE A 80 5.76 21.14 17.74
C ILE A 80 6.42 19.83 18.14
N ASP A 81 7.33 19.88 19.11
CA ASP A 81 7.89 18.67 19.72
C ASP A 81 6.84 18.00 20.60
N ARG A 82 6.16 17.01 20.00
CA ARG A 82 5.10 16.23 20.66
C ARG A 82 5.65 15.28 21.71
N VAL A 83 6.90 14.81 21.54
CA VAL A 83 7.57 13.93 22.51
C VAL A 83 7.80 14.72 23.80
N PHE A 84 8.39 15.92 23.68
CA PHE A 84 8.56 16.85 24.79
C PHE A 84 7.23 17.17 25.50
N LEU A 85 6.18 17.51 24.75
CA LEU A 85 4.87 17.81 25.35
C LEU A 85 4.24 16.62 26.08
N LYS A 86 4.39 15.40 25.54
CA LYS A 86 3.91 14.17 26.19
C LYS A 86 4.68 13.85 27.46
N GLU A 87 5.99 14.08 27.49
CA GLU A 87 6.77 13.95 28.72
C GLU A 87 6.33 14.98 29.76
N LEU A 88 6.12 16.25 29.34
CA LEU A 88 5.65 17.30 30.24
C LEU A 88 4.26 17.01 30.82
N LEU A 89 3.40 16.33 30.06
CA LEU A 89 2.08 15.90 30.50
C LEU A 89 2.13 15.01 31.76
N LYS A 90 3.11 14.10 31.86
CA LYS A 90 3.19 13.07 32.91
C LYS A 90 3.34 13.63 34.34
N GLY A 91 3.86 14.85 34.49
CA GLY A 91 4.11 15.49 35.79
C GLY A 91 3.40 16.84 35.98
N SER A 92 2.41 17.16 35.15
CA SER A 92 1.77 18.49 35.11
C SER A 92 0.51 18.59 35.98
N THR A 93 0.16 19.82 36.41
CA THR A 93 -1.10 20.12 37.11
C THR A 93 -2.32 19.81 36.22
N PRO A 94 -3.53 19.59 36.77
CA PRO A 94 -4.72 19.30 35.95
C PRO A 94 -5.02 20.35 34.87
N GLU A 95 -4.81 21.64 35.17
CA GLU A 95 -4.98 22.76 34.23
C GLU A 95 -3.96 22.69 33.09
N VAL A 96 -2.67 22.56 33.42
CA VAL A 96 -1.59 22.44 32.43
C VAL A 96 -1.79 21.19 31.58
N SER A 97 -2.14 20.06 32.20
CA SER A 97 -2.50 18.81 31.53
C SER A 97 -3.65 18.98 30.52
N PHE A 98 -4.71 19.68 30.90
CA PHE A 98 -5.83 19.97 30.02
C PHE A 98 -5.39 20.78 28.79
N ARG A 99 -4.57 21.82 29.00
CA ARG A 99 -4.04 22.67 27.93
C ARG A 99 -3.11 21.93 27.00
N ILE A 100 -2.20 21.12 27.51
CA ILE A 100 -1.30 20.27 26.70
C ILE A 100 -2.11 19.31 25.84
N ARG A 101 -3.14 18.66 26.40
CA ARG A 101 -4.04 17.81 25.60
C ARG A 101 -4.76 18.59 24.50
N SER A 102 -5.20 19.82 24.79
CA SER A 102 -5.80 20.72 23.80
C SER A 102 -4.82 21.09 22.69
N ILE A 103 -3.57 21.44 23.04
CA ILE A 103 -2.50 21.75 22.08
C ILE A 103 -2.19 20.53 21.20
N LEU A 104 -2.04 19.34 21.80
CA LEU A 104 -1.78 18.10 21.06
C LEU A 104 -2.92 17.69 20.12
N LYS A 105 -4.16 18.09 20.44
CA LYS A 105 -5.34 17.90 19.60
C LYS A 105 -5.42 18.92 18.47
N GLN A 106 -5.08 20.18 18.73
CA GLN A 106 -5.11 21.27 17.74
C GLN A 106 -3.93 21.24 16.78
N ASN A 107 -2.73 20.87 17.27
CA ASN A 107 -1.57 20.54 16.46
C ASN A 107 -1.69 19.09 15.98
N ASN A 108 -2.70 18.85 15.12
CA ASN A 108 -3.15 17.52 14.77
C ASN A 108 -2.05 16.75 14.04
N LYS A 109 -1.72 15.57 14.57
CA LYS A 109 -0.82 14.57 13.99
C LYS A 109 -1.07 14.37 12.49
N GLU A 110 -2.33 14.42 12.06
CA GLU A 110 -2.72 14.28 10.65
C GLU A 110 -2.09 15.33 9.72
N ARG A 111 -1.86 16.56 10.20
CA ARG A 111 -1.21 17.61 9.40
C ARG A 111 0.26 17.27 9.17
N PHE A 112 0.95 16.84 10.23
CA PHE A 112 2.34 16.44 10.15
C PHE A 112 2.52 15.20 9.27
N ASP A 113 1.71 14.17 9.50
CA ASP A 113 1.68 12.95 8.67
C ASP A 113 1.36 13.28 7.21
N GLY A 114 0.53 14.31 6.99
CA GLY A 114 0.25 14.87 5.68
C GLY A 114 1.46 15.53 5.02
N MET A 115 2.20 16.37 5.76
CA MET A 115 3.45 16.98 5.29
C MET A 115 4.50 15.94 4.91
N ILE A 116 4.73 14.93 5.76
CA ILE A 116 5.71 13.86 5.47
C ILE A 116 5.29 13.07 4.23
N ARG A 117 3.99 12.74 4.05
CA ARG A 117 3.51 12.06 2.83
C ARG A 117 3.67 12.91 1.59
N ALA A 118 3.27 14.18 1.64
CA ALA A 118 3.40 15.08 0.51
C ALA A 118 4.87 15.27 0.11
N LEU A 119 5.75 15.40 1.10
CA LEU A 119 7.19 15.46 0.91
C LEU A 119 7.74 14.18 0.26
N SER A 120 7.42 13.01 0.81
CA SER A 120 7.87 11.73 0.25
C SER A 120 7.39 11.56 -1.19
N TYR A 121 6.12 11.83 -1.48
CA TYR A 121 5.59 11.73 -2.84
C TYR A 121 6.18 12.75 -3.79
N GLU A 122 6.49 13.97 -3.34
CA GLU A 122 7.18 14.96 -4.17
C GLU A 122 8.59 14.49 -4.52
N ILE A 123 9.36 14.01 -3.55
CA ILE A 123 10.70 13.46 -3.78
C ILE A 123 10.64 12.33 -4.83
N ILE A 124 9.70 11.39 -4.69
CA ILE A 124 9.54 10.27 -5.61
C ILE A 124 9.15 10.74 -7.01
N ARG A 125 8.13 11.60 -7.10
CA ARG A 125 7.59 12.09 -8.38
C ARG A 125 8.59 12.95 -9.14
N GLY A 126 9.26 13.86 -8.44
CA GLY A 126 10.25 14.78 -9.00
C GLY A 126 11.64 14.17 -9.14
N LYS A 127 11.87 12.97 -8.59
CA LYS A 127 13.19 12.30 -8.53
C LYS A 127 14.26 13.20 -7.90
N HIS A 128 13.90 13.84 -6.78
CA HIS A 128 14.76 14.83 -6.13
C HIS A 128 15.88 14.16 -5.32
N GLU A 129 17.10 14.19 -5.86
CA GLU A 129 18.30 13.64 -5.21
C GLU A 129 18.94 14.60 -4.19
N GLY A 130 19.66 14.02 -3.21
CA GLY A 130 20.52 14.75 -2.26
C GLY A 130 19.81 15.29 -1.02
N LEU A 131 18.66 14.73 -0.64
CA LEU A 131 17.83 15.20 0.48
C LEU A 131 17.78 14.21 1.65
N LEU A 132 18.57 13.12 1.63
CA LEU A 132 18.42 12.02 2.59
C LEU A 132 18.61 12.47 4.05
N SER A 133 19.68 13.22 4.33
CA SER A 133 19.97 13.67 5.68
C SER A 133 18.84 14.54 6.24
N ASP A 134 18.31 15.44 5.41
CA ASP A 134 17.20 16.30 5.82
C ASP A 134 15.90 15.50 5.97
N LEU A 135 15.65 14.54 5.08
CA LEU A 135 14.48 13.66 5.15
C LEU A 135 14.50 12.84 6.45
N PHE A 136 15.63 12.27 6.83
CA PHE A 136 15.78 11.55 8.10
C PHE A 136 15.63 12.47 9.30
N GLY A 137 16.26 13.65 9.28
CA GLY A 137 16.08 14.67 10.32
C GLY A 137 14.62 15.04 10.54
N SER A 138 13.80 14.98 9.48
CA SER A 138 12.39 15.36 9.56
C SER A 138 11.55 14.44 10.44
N VAL A 139 12.03 13.25 10.80
CA VAL A 139 11.31 12.26 11.61
C VAL A 139 12.09 11.69 12.80
N GLU A 140 13.39 11.99 12.92
CA GLU A 140 14.30 11.35 13.88
C GLU A 140 13.83 11.46 15.34
N ASP A 141 13.52 12.66 15.81
CA ASP A 141 13.12 12.91 17.21
C ASP A 141 11.59 12.89 17.42
N ARG A 142 10.86 12.11 16.62
CA ARG A 142 9.39 12.14 16.58
C ARG A 142 8.75 10.82 16.98
N GLU A 143 7.43 10.89 17.18
CA GLU A 143 6.62 9.70 17.46
C GLU A 143 6.83 8.63 16.39
N GLN A 144 7.06 7.39 16.83
CA GLN A 144 7.17 6.26 15.91
C GLN A 144 5.84 6.01 15.19
N TYR A 145 5.96 5.61 13.93
CA TYR A 145 4.84 5.18 13.11
C TYR A 145 4.71 3.66 13.16
N PRO A 146 3.49 3.11 13.25
CA PRO A 146 3.31 1.70 12.92
C PRO A 146 3.69 1.46 11.44
N MET A 147 4.21 0.27 11.13
CA MET A 147 4.52 -0.10 9.75
C MET A 147 3.27 0.03 8.87
N GLY A 148 3.43 0.62 7.69
CA GLY A 148 2.32 0.87 6.77
C GLY A 148 2.72 1.78 5.62
N GLY A 149 1.73 2.42 4.98
CA GLY A 149 1.97 3.28 3.81
C GLY A 149 2.93 4.44 4.08
N MET A 150 3.05 4.90 5.33
CA MET A 150 3.99 5.96 5.69
C MET A 150 5.44 5.50 5.54
N TRP A 151 5.78 4.34 6.13
CA TRP A 151 7.12 3.78 6.03
C TRP A 151 7.53 3.50 4.59
N ARG A 152 6.62 2.98 3.77
CA ARG A 152 6.92 2.62 2.38
C ARG A 152 7.22 3.84 1.53
N SER A 153 6.36 4.86 1.58
CA SER A 153 6.60 6.12 0.86
C SER A 153 7.85 6.84 1.36
N PHE A 154 8.09 6.83 2.67
CA PHE A 154 9.31 7.40 3.24
C PHE A 154 10.58 6.64 2.81
N ALA A 155 10.54 5.30 2.80
CA ALA A 155 11.65 4.46 2.37
C ALA A 155 11.91 4.59 0.86
N GLU A 156 10.86 4.66 0.03
CA GLU A 156 10.99 4.90 -1.41
C GLU A 156 11.58 6.28 -1.70
N ALA A 157 11.11 7.33 -1.01
CA ALA A 157 11.71 8.65 -1.08
C ALA A 157 13.19 8.63 -0.64
N SER A 158 13.52 7.86 0.40
CA SER A 158 14.89 7.67 0.87
C SER A 158 15.76 6.99 -0.19
N VAL A 159 15.26 5.96 -0.87
CA VAL A 159 15.95 5.30 -1.99
C VAL A 159 16.17 6.26 -3.16
N VAL A 160 15.15 7.05 -3.53
CA VAL A 160 15.23 8.02 -4.62
C VAL A 160 16.24 9.12 -4.33
N THR A 161 16.31 9.58 -3.08
CA THR A 161 17.12 10.74 -2.74
C THR A 161 18.55 10.41 -2.31
N ALA A 162 18.80 9.19 -1.84
CA ALA A 162 20.12 8.75 -1.39
C ALA A 162 21.11 8.64 -2.56
N ASN A 163 22.36 9.04 -2.29
CA ASN A 163 23.47 8.91 -3.22
C ASN A 163 24.71 8.32 -2.52
N ALA A 164 25.82 8.16 -3.24
CA ALA A 164 27.03 7.52 -2.72
C ALA A 164 27.65 8.25 -1.50
N THR A 165 27.39 9.55 -1.32
CA THR A 165 27.90 10.31 -0.16
C THR A 165 27.15 10.00 1.14
N ASP A 166 25.96 9.40 1.04
CA ASP A 166 25.11 9.07 2.18
C ASP A 166 25.47 7.73 2.86
N LEU A 167 26.44 6.98 2.34
CA LEU A 167 26.74 5.62 2.82
C LEU A 167 27.09 5.57 4.31
N GLU A 168 27.87 6.52 4.83
CA GLU A 168 28.22 6.55 6.25
C GLU A 168 27.02 6.93 7.12
N LEU A 169 26.18 7.87 6.66
CA LEU A 169 24.92 8.20 7.32
C LEU A 169 24.00 6.98 7.39
N LEU A 170 23.80 6.28 6.28
CA LEU A 170 22.95 5.10 6.21
C LEU A 170 23.43 3.99 7.16
N LYS A 171 24.74 3.72 7.21
CA LYS A 171 25.33 2.74 8.14
C LYS A 171 25.09 3.14 9.60
N LEU A 172 25.24 4.41 9.93
CA LEU A 172 24.97 4.94 11.27
C LEU A 172 23.49 4.77 11.64
N LYS A 173 22.58 4.99 10.68
CA LYS A 173 21.13 4.98 10.90
C LYS A 173 20.51 3.57 10.95
N LEU A 174 21.28 2.52 10.65
CA LEU A 174 20.87 1.13 10.89
C LEU A 174 20.64 0.80 12.38
N ILE A 175 21.15 1.61 13.30
CA ILE A 175 20.94 1.45 14.75
C ILE A 175 20.09 2.58 15.36
N SER A 176 19.37 3.34 14.53
CA SER A 176 18.46 4.40 15.01
C SER A 176 17.36 3.81 15.90
N ASP A 177 16.96 4.52 16.95
CA ASP A 177 15.78 4.15 17.76
C ASP A 177 14.46 4.33 16.99
N ASN A 178 14.49 4.96 15.81
CA ASN A 178 13.33 5.11 14.94
C ASN A 178 13.29 4.00 13.89
N ASP A 179 12.32 3.10 14.02
CA ASP A 179 12.18 1.94 13.15
C ASP A 179 11.98 2.30 11.66
N MET A 180 11.28 3.40 11.36
CA MET A 180 11.08 3.86 9.98
C MET A 180 12.40 4.31 9.34
N ILE A 181 13.28 4.94 10.11
CA ILE A 181 14.64 5.30 9.69
C ILE A 181 15.49 4.04 9.47
N ARG A 182 15.46 3.08 10.41
CA ARG A 182 16.19 1.81 10.24
C ARG A 182 15.74 1.06 8.99
N TYR A 183 14.43 0.92 8.80
CA TYR A 183 13.83 0.28 7.61
C TYR A 183 14.25 0.97 6.31
N SER A 184 14.19 2.30 6.28
CA SER A 184 14.58 3.09 5.10
C SER A 184 16.08 3.00 4.83
N SER A 185 16.90 2.91 5.87
CA SER A 185 18.35 2.74 5.76
C SER A 185 18.71 1.40 5.11
N VAL A 186 18.04 0.31 5.50
CA VAL A 186 18.18 -1.01 4.86
C VAL A 186 17.83 -0.93 3.38
N LYS A 187 16.66 -0.35 3.03
CA LYS A 187 16.21 -0.19 1.64
C LYS A 187 17.18 0.63 0.79
N ALA A 188 17.63 1.78 1.28
CA ALA A 188 18.55 2.65 0.57
C ALA A 188 19.94 2.01 0.37
N LEU A 189 20.48 1.32 1.40
CA LEU A 189 21.74 0.57 1.25
C LEU A 189 21.64 -0.55 0.21
N LEU A 190 20.52 -1.29 0.19
CA LEU A 190 20.28 -2.31 -0.82
C LEU A 190 20.21 -1.73 -2.23
N SER A 191 19.61 -0.55 -2.40
CA SER A 191 19.55 0.13 -3.69
C SER A 191 20.92 0.63 -4.16
N LEU A 192 21.75 1.15 -3.26
CA LEU A 192 23.05 1.72 -3.61
C LEU A 192 24.14 0.66 -3.81
N LEU A 193 24.14 -0.40 -3.00
CA LEU A 193 25.24 -1.37 -2.94
C LEU A 193 24.87 -2.77 -3.41
N GLY A 194 23.57 -3.08 -3.59
CA GLY A 194 23.11 -4.44 -3.87
C GLY A 194 23.60 -5.42 -2.80
N GLU A 195 24.28 -6.48 -3.24
CA GLU A 195 24.89 -7.51 -2.39
C GLU A 195 25.96 -6.94 -1.44
N GLY A 196 26.64 -5.85 -1.83
CA GLY A 196 27.63 -5.17 -1.00
C GLY A 196 27.05 -4.57 0.29
N SER A 197 25.72 -4.49 0.40
CA SER A 197 25.04 -4.02 1.61
C SER A 197 25.01 -5.05 2.75
N LEU A 198 25.10 -6.35 2.42
CA LEU A 198 24.88 -7.45 3.36
C LEU A 198 25.74 -7.40 4.63
N PRO A 199 27.05 -7.08 4.57
CA PRO A 199 27.87 -6.98 5.78
C PRO A 199 27.32 -5.94 6.77
N PHE A 200 26.73 -4.86 6.27
CA PHE A 200 26.20 -3.76 7.10
C PHE A 200 24.84 -4.13 7.70
N ILE A 201 23.92 -4.67 6.90
CA ILE A 201 22.55 -5.00 7.36
C ILE A 201 22.48 -6.33 8.14
N SER A 202 23.58 -7.07 8.22
CA SER A 202 23.67 -8.35 8.94
C SER A 202 23.19 -8.27 10.39
N LYS A 203 23.46 -7.18 11.10
CA LYS A 203 22.99 -6.98 12.49
C LYS A 203 21.47 -6.77 12.57
N ASN A 204 20.86 -6.18 11.55
CA ASN A 204 19.42 -5.95 11.49
C ASN A 204 18.63 -7.20 11.08
N ILE A 205 19.31 -8.29 10.69
CA ILE A 205 18.64 -9.57 10.45
C ILE A 205 18.03 -10.17 11.73
N THR A 206 18.42 -9.67 12.90
CA THR A 206 17.84 -10.00 14.21
C THR A 206 17.14 -8.80 14.86
N ASP A 207 16.73 -7.81 14.07
CA ASP A 207 16.01 -6.62 14.58
C ASP A 207 14.77 -7.04 15.37
N GLN A 208 14.44 -6.29 16.43
CA GLN A 208 13.26 -6.55 17.24
C GLN A 208 11.98 -6.26 16.45
N ASN A 209 12.03 -5.30 15.52
CA ASN A 209 10.91 -5.04 14.64
C ASN A 209 10.80 -6.13 13.55
N PRO A 210 9.68 -6.87 13.47
CA PRO A 210 9.53 -7.99 12.55
C PRO A 210 9.62 -7.57 11.08
N HIS A 211 9.22 -6.35 10.72
CA HIS A 211 9.26 -5.88 9.33
C HIS A 211 10.68 -5.56 8.86
N ILE A 212 11.53 -5.01 9.74
CA ILE A 212 12.96 -4.77 9.46
C ILE A 212 13.69 -6.12 9.37
N LYS A 213 13.40 -7.03 10.31
CA LYS A 213 13.90 -8.41 10.28
C LYS A 213 13.55 -9.08 8.96
N TRP A 214 12.29 -9.00 8.52
CA TRP A 214 11.84 -9.57 7.25
C TRP A 214 12.54 -8.93 6.05
N GLU A 215 12.72 -7.61 6.04
CA GLU A 215 13.40 -6.92 4.94
C GLU A 215 14.86 -7.36 4.80
N CYS A 216 15.56 -7.50 5.92
CA CYS A 216 16.93 -8.02 5.93
C CYS A 216 16.94 -9.49 5.50
N ALA A 217 16.09 -10.34 6.05
CA ALA A 217 16.00 -11.75 5.66
C ALA A 217 15.68 -11.90 4.15
N ASN A 218 14.79 -11.07 3.62
CA ASN A 218 14.44 -11.02 2.21
C ASN A 218 15.64 -10.61 1.34
N ALA A 219 16.46 -9.65 1.78
CA ALA A 219 17.70 -9.29 1.11
C ALA A 219 18.72 -10.43 1.09
N PHE A 220 18.99 -11.05 2.25
CA PHE A 220 19.89 -12.21 2.35
C PHE A 220 19.41 -13.35 1.45
N MET A 221 18.11 -13.61 1.46
CA MET A 221 17.47 -14.60 0.60
C MET A 221 17.67 -14.27 -0.90
N LYS A 222 17.43 -13.03 -1.32
CA LYS A 222 17.63 -12.55 -2.71
C LYS A 222 19.08 -12.73 -3.18
N PHE A 223 20.04 -12.56 -2.29
CA PHE A 223 21.47 -12.78 -2.57
C PHE A 223 21.95 -14.18 -2.17
N HIS A 224 21.03 -15.14 -2.07
CA HIS A 224 21.31 -16.57 -1.89
C HIS A 224 22.13 -16.88 -0.62
N ARG A 225 21.88 -16.15 0.46
CA ARG A 225 22.55 -16.32 1.76
C ARG A 225 21.66 -17.10 2.72
N ARG A 226 22.22 -18.19 3.28
CA ARG A 226 21.52 -19.11 4.21
C ARG A 226 21.11 -18.46 5.52
N GLU A 227 21.75 -17.35 5.87
CA GLU A 227 21.48 -16.57 7.07
C GLU A 227 20.04 -16.05 7.11
N CYS A 228 19.32 -16.02 5.98
CA CYS A 228 17.90 -15.68 5.96
C CYS A 228 17.00 -16.70 6.67
N LEU A 229 17.39 -17.98 6.75
CA LEU A 229 16.50 -19.06 7.17
C LEU A 229 16.01 -18.90 8.62
N LEU A 230 16.93 -18.67 9.55
CA LEU A 230 16.59 -18.57 10.97
C LEU A 230 15.65 -17.37 11.26
N PRO A 231 15.94 -16.15 10.78
CA PRO A 231 15.02 -15.02 10.86
C PRO A 231 13.64 -15.33 10.27
N LEU A 232 13.54 -15.96 9.09
CA LEU A 232 12.25 -16.36 8.50
C LEU A 232 11.49 -17.34 9.43
N ALA A 233 12.17 -18.27 10.07
CA ALA A 233 11.56 -19.20 11.02
C ALA A 233 11.13 -18.53 12.34
N GLU A 234 11.85 -17.50 12.80
CA GLU A 234 11.42 -16.68 13.92
C GLU A 234 10.13 -15.91 13.61
N LEU A 235 10.04 -15.38 12.39
CA LEU A 235 8.90 -14.60 11.92
C LEU A 235 7.60 -15.40 11.78
N LEU A 236 7.67 -16.74 11.81
CA LEU A 236 6.48 -17.60 11.96
C LEU A 236 5.72 -17.37 13.28
N MET A 237 6.37 -16.78 14.30
CA MET A 237 5.71 -16.42 15.56
C MET A 237 5.37 -14.93 15.65
N CYS A 238 5.40 -14.17 14.54
CA CYS A 238 4.98 -12.78 14.53
C CYS A 238 3.45 -12.67 14.65
N ASP A 239 2.94 -12.33 15.82
CA ASP A 239 1.49 -12.28 16.08
C ASP A 239 0.81 -11.08 15.40
N GLU A 240 1.54 -9.97 15.26
CA GLU A 240 1.04 -8.69 14.76
C GLU A 240 0.72 -8.69 13.25
N ASP A 241 1.41 -9.51 12.44
CA ASP A 241 1.25 -9.51 10.98
C ASP A 241 1.16 -10.93 10.39
N PHE A 242 -0.06 -11.31 9.98
CA PHE A 242 -0.33 -12.55 9.26
C PHE A 242 0.42 -12.65 7.93
N GLY A 243 0.46 -11.56 7.15
CA GLY A 243 1.12 -11.53 5.85
C GLY A 243 2.63 -11.75 5.97
N LEU A 244 3.23 -11.33 7.07
CA LEU A 244 4.62 -11.57 7.37
C LEU A 244 4.89 -13.04 7.74
N ARG A 245 4.02 -13.67 8.55
CA ARG A 245 4.09 -15.12 8.82
C ARG A 245 3.99 -15.94 7.54
N TRP A 246 3.01 -15.62 6.69
CA TRP A 246 2.78 -16.29 5.42
C TRP A 246 3.99 -16.18 4.49
N ARG A 247 4.48 -14.97 4.24
CA ARG A 247 5.65 -14.73 3.37
C ARG A 247 6.89 -15.47 3.88
N SER A 248 7.07 -15.52 5.20
CA SER A 248 8.20 -16.22 5.81
C SER A 248 8.11 -17.73 5.63
N LEU A 249 6.92 -18.31 5.83
CA LEU A 249 6.65 -19.73 5.60
C LEU A 249 6.88 -20.13 4.14
N GLU A 250 6.31 -19.38 3.21
CA GLU A 250 6.45 -19.66 1.78
C GLU A 250 7.91 -19.59 1.35
N SER A 251 8.66 -18.60 1.85
CA SER A 251 10.10 -18.49 1.61
C SER A 251 10.84 -19.72 2.12
N LEU A 252 10.56 -20.15 3.36
CA LEU A 252 11.17 -21.36 3.93
C LEU A 252 10.87 -22.62 3.11
N ARG A 253 9.61 -22.84 2.72
CA ARG A 253 9.22 -23.98 1.88
C ARG A 253 9.92 -23.97 0.53
N ASN A 254 9.96 -22.81 -0.12
CA ASN A 254 10.58 -22.67 -1.44
C ASN A 254 12.09 -22.91 -1.39
N ILE A 255 12.77 -22.36 -0.37
CA ILE A 255 14.22 -22.51 -0.22
C ILE A 255 14.60 -23.94 0.17
N THR A 256 13.83 -24.58 1.05
CA THR A 256 14.25 -25.82 1.72
C THR A 256 13.56 -27.08 1.20
N GLY A 257 12.43 -26.93 0.51
CA GLY A 257 11.52 -28.02 0.14
C GLY A 257 10.85 -28.72 1.33
N GLN A 258 10.99 -28.19 2.55
CA GLN A 258 10.46 -28.81 3.76
C GLN A 258 9.05 -28.33 4.10
N GLU A 259 8.32 -29.20 4.81
CA GLU A 259 7.00 -28.92 5.36
C GLU A 259 6.93 -29.46 6.81
N PHE A 260 6.44 -28.64 7.74
CA PHE A 260 6.29 -29.05 9.14
C PHE A 260 4.86 -28.87 9.68
N GLY A 261 3.87 -28.76 8.78
CA GLY A 261 2.45 -28.66 9.14
C GLY A 261 2.10 -27.31 9.76
N TYR A 262 2.84 -26.26 9.39
CA TYR A 262 2.62 -24.93 9.94
C TYR A 262 1.42 -24.26 9.25
N TYR A 263 0.47 -23.75 10.05
CA TYR A 263 -0.71 -23.03 9.58
C TYR A 263 -0.64 -21.56 9.98
N ALA A 264 -0.36 -20.66 9.03
CA ALA A 264 -0.12 -19.24 9.30
C ALA A 264 -1.31 -18.50 9.93
N ALA A 265 -2.54 -18.97 9.67
CA ALA A 265 -3.77 -18.42 10.24
C ALA A 265 -4.17 -19.06 11.57
N GLY A 266 -3.43 -20.06 12.05
CA GLY A 266 -3.65 -20.67 13.36
C GLY A 266 -3.31 -19.72 14.50
N ASN A 267 -3.84 -20.01 15.69
CA ASN A 267 -3.52 -19.27 16.90
C ASN A 267 -2.05 -19.51 17.33
N ALA A 268 -1.57 -18.79 18.35
CA ALA A 268 -0.18 -18.87 18.78
C ALA A 268 0.23 -20.27 19.26
N GLU A 269 -0.66 -20.98 19.95
CA GLU A 269 -0.41 -22.34 20.46
C GLU A 269 -0.26 -23.33 19.30
N GLU A 270 -1.17 -23.29 18.33
CA GLU A 270 -1.15 -24.12 17.12
C GLU A 270 0.10 -23.89 16.28
N ARG A 271 0.59 -22.64 16.22
CA ARG A 271 1.80 -22.27 15.45
C ARG A 271 3.10 -22.66 16.15
N SER A 272 3.10 -22.74 17.49
CA SER A 272 4.33 -22.88 18.29
C SER A 272 5.12 -24.16 17.97
N VAL A 273 4.44 -25.30 17.88
CA VAL A 273 5.08 -26.60 17.67
C VAL A 273 5.67 -26.69 16.24
N PRO A 274 4.94 -26.40 15.15
CA PRO A 274 5.52 -26.37 13.82
C PRO A 274 6.63 -25.32 13.64
N ALA A 275 6.52 -24.14 14.26
CA ALA A 275 7.57 -23.12 14.20
C ALA A 275 8.86 -23.57 14.92
N THR A 276 8.72 -24.32 16.01
CA THR A 276 9.87 -24.92 16.72
C THR A 276 10.55 -25.98 15.85
N LYS A 277 9.77 -26.84 15.17
CA LYS A 277 10.31 -27.81 14.20
C LYS A 277 11.12 -27.13 13.09
N TRP A 278 10.63 -26.02 12.55
CA TRP A 278 11.37 -25.21 11.57
C TRP A 278 12.71 -24.74 12.15
N LYS A 279 12.72 -24.15 13.34
CA LYS A 279 13.94 -23.65 13.99
C LYS A 279 14.94 -24.77 14.28
N ASP A 280 14.48 -25.90 14.78
CA ASP A 280 15.32 -27.05 15.11
C ASP A 280 15.92 -27.67 13.86
N TRP A 281 15.12 -27.83 12.80
CA TRP A 281 15.63 -28.31 11.51
C TRP A 281 16.69 -27.35 10.94
N ILE A 282 16.45 -26.03 10.96
CA ILE A 282 17.42 -25.03 10.47
C ILE A 282 18.74 -25.08 11.26
N LYS A 283 18.69 -25.33 12.57
CA LYS A 283 19.89 -25.49 13.40
C LYS A 283 20.63 -26.79 13.12
N ALA A 284 19.92 -27.84 12.71
CA ALA A 284 20.51 -29.14 12.43
C ALA A 284 21.14 -29.25 11.02
N ILE A 285 20.74 -28.40 10.07
CA ILE A 285 21.27 -28.46 8.70
C ILE A 285 22.71 -27.93 8.59
N THR A 286 23.56 -28.73 7.95
CA THR A 286 24.95 -28.40 7.63
C THR A 286 25.07 -27.46 6.43
N ASP A 287 26.23 -26.83 6.22
CA ASP A 287 26.52 -26.00 5.04
C ASP A 287 26.39 -26.75 3.70
N SER A 288 26.36 -28.08 3.73
CA SER A 288 26.17 -28.94 2.55
C SER A 288 24.70 -29.20 2.19
N ALA A 289 23.74 -28.66 2.95
CA ALA A 289 22.32 -28.80 2.63
C ALA A 289 22.01 -28.16 1.27
N LYS A 290 21.35 -28.91 0.38
CA LYS A 290 20.89 -28.39 -0.90
C LYS A 290 19.74 -27.40 -0.67
N LEU A 291 20.05 -26.11 -0.72
CA LEU A 291 19.07 -25.03 -0.66
C LEU A 291 18.75 -24.54 -2.07
N ASN A 292 17.47 -24.33 -2.33
CA ASN A 292 16.97 -23.78 -3.58
C ASN A 292 16.67 -22.29 -3.43
N PHE A 293 17.71 -21.46 -3.55
CA PHE A 293 17.51 -20.02 -3.69
C PHE A 293 17.06 -19.62 -5.11
N GLY A 294 16.73 -20.60 -5.98
CA GLY A 294 16.43 -20.38 -7.39
C GLY A 294 15.51 -19.19 -7.63
N VAL A 295 15.80 -18.42 -8.70
CA VAL A 295 15.22 -17.13 -9.08
C VAL A 295 14.03 -16.68 -8.21
N LEU A 296 14.36 -16.11 -7.05
CA LEU A 296 13.45 -15.32 -6.23
C LEU A 296 13.35 -13.90 -6.80
N ASP A 297 13.20 -13.81 -8.12
CA ASP A 297 12.81 -12.55 -8.67
C ASP A 297 11.37 -12.30 -8.22
N ASN A 298 11.17 -11.14 -7.60
CA ASN A 298 9.93 -10.38 -7.71
C ASN A 298 9.53 -10.15 -9.19
N ASP A 299 10.27 -10.68 -10.18
CA ASP A 299 9.94 -10.80 -11.60
C ASP A 299 9.40 -12.20 -12.00
N GLN A 300 9.05 -13.10 -11.07
CA GLN A 300 8.25 -14.27 -11.43
C GLN A 300 6.86 -13.81 -11.90
N VAL A 301 6.79 -13.55 -13.20
CA VAL A 301 5.56 -13.36 -13.93
C VAL A 301 4.83 -14.70 -13.93
N VAL A 302 3.79 -14.76 -13.13
CA VAL A 302 2.82 -15.84 -13.14
C VAL A 302 1.88 -15.59 -14.31
N ALA A 303 1.93 -16.44 -15.33
CA ALA A 303 0.86 -16.49 -16.31
C ALA A 303 -0.39 -17.06 -15.61
N LEU A 304 -1.40 -16.22 -15.40
CA LEU A 304 -2.72 -16.67 -14.93
C LEU A 304 -3.49 -17.37 -16.05
N PHE A 305 -3.08 -17.18 -17.30
CA PHE A 305 -3.59 -17.90 -18.45
C PHE A 305 -2.45 -18.19 -19.43
N ASP A 306 -2.30 -19.46 -19.81
CA ASP A 306 -1.21 -19.96 -20.65
C ASP A 306 -1.64 -20.15 -22.13
N GLY A 307 -2.86 -19.75 -22.48
CA GLY A 307 -3.44 -19.93 -23.80
C GLY A 307 -4.03 -21.32 -24.06
N LYS A 308 -4.00 -22.24 -23.08
CA LYS A 308 -4.35 -23.65 -23.32
C LYS A 308 -5.50 -24.14 -22.46
N ASN A 309 -5.57 -23.77 -21.19
CA ASN A 309 -6.57 -24.32 -20.27
C ASN A 309 -6.97 -23.33 -19.16
N PHE A 310 -7.91 -23.76 -18.31
CA PHE A 310 -8.41 -23.02 -17.14
C PHE A 310 -7.85 -23.58 -15.82
N GLU A 311 -6.69 -24.23 -15.81
CA GLU A 311 -6.17 -24.92 -14.61
C GLU A 311 -6.00 -23.99 -13.41
N GLU A 312 -5.71 -22.71 -13.63
CA GLU A 312 -5.56 -21.69 -12.58
C GLU A 312 -6.90 -21.11 -12.08
N TRP A 313 -8.02 -21.52 -12.66
CA TRP A 313 -9.32 -20.89 -12.45
C TRP A 313 -10.36 -21.86 -11.87
N GLU A 314 -11.22 -21.32 -11.01
CA GLU A 314 -12.46 -21.93 -10.54
C GLU A 314 -13.64 -21.20 -11.16
N PHE A 315 -14.61 -21.95 -11.67
CA PHE A 315 -15.82 -21.39 -12.27
C PHE A 315 -16.89 -21.12 -11.20
N ARG A 316 -17.54 -19.95 -11.26
CA ARG A 316 -18.63 -19.58 -10.37
C ARG A 316 -19.81 -19.00 -11.15
N ASN A 317 -21.01 -19.32 -10.69
CA ASN A 317 -22.25 -18.78 -11.25
C ASN A 317 -22.69 -17.54 -10.50
N LEU A 318 -23.11 -16.51 -11.23
CA LEU A 318 -23.62 -15.29 -10.62
C LEU A 318 -25.15 -15.27 -10.47
N GLY A 319 -25.87 -16.18 -11.12
CA GLY A 319 -27.33 -16.33 -11.00
C GLY A 319 -28.13 -15.13 -11.54
N GLY A 320 -29.40 -15.36 -11.87
CA GLY A 320 -30.34 -14.32 -12.29
C GLY A 320 -30.88 -13.52 -11.09
N GLY A 321 -31.04 -12.20 -11.27
CA GLY A 321 -31.55 -11.29 -10.24
C GLY A 321 -32.97 -11.63 -9.76
N PRO A 322 -33.47 -10.93 -8.71
CA PRO A 322 -34.79 -11.17 -8.16
C PRO A 322 -35.87 -10.95 -9.24
N GLY A 323 -36.56 -12.02 -9.63
CA GLY A 323 -37.65 -11.99 -10.61
C GLY A 323 -37.42 -12.78 -11.91
N VAL A 324 -36.23 -13.35 -12.16
CA VAL A 324 -35.99 -14.20 -13.33
C VAL A 324 -36.16 -15.68 -12.97
N ILE A 325 -37.27 -16.29 -13.40
CA ILE A 325 -37.64 -17.71 -13.16
C ILE A 325 -36.93 -18.69 -14.12
N PHE A 326 -35.99 -18.22 -14.95
CA PHE A 326 -35.14 -19.11 -15.77
C PHE A 326 -33.66 -18.80 -15.60
N GLY A 327 -33.08 -19.43 -14.58
CA GLY A 327 -31.65 -19.57 -14.36
C GLY A 327 -31.48 -20.61 -13.26
N ARG A 328 -31.36 -21.89 -13.65
CA ARG A 328 -31.34 -23.00 -12.70
C ARG A 328 -30.16 -22.82 -11.73
N LYS A 329 -30.46 -22.61 -10.45
CA LYS A 329 -29.50 -22.80 -9.34
C LYS A 329 -28.80 -24.15 -9.56
N GLY A 330 -27.49 -24.14 -9.80
CA GLY A 330 -26.68 -25.36 -9.92
C GLY A 330 -26.08 -25.68 -11.30
N GLN A 331 -26.25 -24.83 -12.32
CA GLN A 331 -25.63 -25.07 -13.62
C GLN A 331 -24.19 -24.56 -13.63
N VAL A 332 -23.17 -25.42 -13.48
CA VAL A 332 -21.74 -25.02 -13.46
C VAL A 332 -21.38 -24.27 -14.76
N PRO A 333 -20.61 -23.17 -14.74
CA PRO A 333 -20.13 -22.56 -15.98
C PRO A 333 -19.38 -23.60 -16.80
N ASP A 334 -19.78 -23.75 -18.05
CA ASP A 334 -19.22 -24.73 -18.97
C ASP A 334 -18.64 -24.04 -20.21
N LYS A 335 -18.25 -24.84 -21.19
CA LYS A 335 -17.70 -24.42 -22.48
C LYS A 335 -18.62 -23.46 -23.29
N ASP A 336 -19.89 -23.33 -22.89
CA ASP A 336 -20.87 -22.47 -23.57
C ASP A 336 -20.81 -21.03 -23.04
N THR A 337 -20.28 -20.81 -21.82
CA THR A 337 -20.10 -19.47 -21.22
C THR A 337 -18.66 -18.98 -21.26
N TRP A 338 -17.68 -19.88 -21.19
CA TRP A 338 -16.27 -19.58 -21.32
C TRP A 338 -15.61 -20.50 -22.34
N GLY A 339 -14.74 -19.97 -23.18
CA GLY A 339 -14.00 -20.75 -24.17
C GLY A 339 -12.55 -20.33 -24.28
N ILE A 340 -11.79 -21.14 -25.02
CA ILE A 340 -10.43 -20.80 -25.45
C ILE A 340 -10.42 -20.90 -26.97
N GLU A 341 -10.13 -19.80 -27.65
CA GLU A 341 -9.99 -19.77 -29.11
C GLU A 341 -8.75 -18.94 -29.45
N ASN A 342 -7.92 -19.42 -30.38
CA ASN A 342 -6.68 -18.73 -30.80
C ASN A 342 -5.75 -18.33 -29.64
N GLN A 343 -5.63 -19.18 -28.61
CA GLN A 343 -4.87 -18.91 -27.38
C GLN A 343 -5.37 -17.70 -26.57
N THR A 344 -6.61 -17.28 -26.79
CA THR A 344 -7.29 -16.24 -26.00
C THR A 344 -8.40 -16.88 -25.17
N LEU A 345 -8.65 -16.31 -24.01
CA LEU A 345 -9.75 -16.69 -23.13
C LEU A 345 -10.97 -15.85 -23.55
N ILE A 346 -12.11 -16.49 -23.77
CA ILE A 346 -13.30 -15.84 -24.30
C ILE A 346 -14.46 -15.98 -23.32
N ALA A 347 -14.98 -14.84 -22.84
CA ALA A 347 -16.30 -14.74 -22.25
C ALA A 347 -17.34 -14.69 -23.39
N LYS A 348 -18.25 -15.65 -23.42
CA LYS A 348 -19.28 -15.79 -24.47
C LYS A 348 -20.62 -15.20 -24.01
N ARG A 349 -21.49 -14.89 -24.98
CA ARG A 349 -22.91 -14.60 -24.72
C ARG A 349 -23.54 -15.76 -23.94
N GLY A 350 -24.44 -15.44 -23.01
CA GLY A 350 -25.13 -16.47 -22.24
C GLY A 350 -25.50 -16.01 -20.84
N PHE A 351 -25.42 -16.93 -19.88
CA PHE A 351 -25.71 -16.64 -18.48
C PHE A 351 -24.53 -15.98 -17.78
N ARG A 352 -24.84 -15.14 -16.79
CA ARG A 352 -23.83 -14.47 -15.98
C ARG A 352 -23.01 -15.46 -15.17
N SER A 353 -21.70 -15.35 -15.29
CA SER A 353 -20.74 -16.21 -14.61
C SER A 353 -19.46 -15.44 -14.32
N GLU A 354 -18.59 -16.01 -13.51
CA GLU A 354 -17.24 -15.51 -13.30
C GLU A 354 -16.27 -16.69 -13.22
N ILE A 355 -15.01 -16.42 -13.51
CA ILE A 355 -13.91 -17.29 -13.15
C ILE A 355 -13.05 -16.59 -12.11
N ILE A 356 -12.60 -17.33 -11.11
CA ILE A 356 -11.77 -16.80 -10.02
C ILE A 356 -10.48 -17.60 -9.92
N SER A 357 -9.36 -16.94 -9.64
CA SER A 357 -8.08 -17.63 -9.49
C SER A 357 -8.12 -18.60 -8.30
N LYS A 358 -7.49 -19.78 -8.45
CA LYS A 358 -7.31 -20.75 -7.36
C LYS A 358 -6.38 -20.17 -6.29
N ARG A 359 -5.29 -19.54 -6.73
CA ARG A 359 -4.30 -18.86 -5.89
C ARG A 359 -4.78 -17.46 -5.47
N SER A 360 -4.30 -17.04 -4.30
CA SER A 360 -4.49 -15.69 -3.77
C SER A 360 -3.17 -14.92 -3.79
N PHE A 361 -3.25 -13.61 -4.01
CA PHE A 361 -2.11 -12.71 -4.15
C PHE A 361 -2.26 -11.51 -3.21
N LEU A 362 -1.17 -11.13 -2.54
CA LEU A 362 -1.16 -10.01 -1.59
C LEU A 362 -0.77 -8.71 -2.28
N ASN A 363 0.48 -8.64 -2.76
CA ASN A 363 1.02 -7.50 -3.50
C ASN A 363 1.44 -7.98 -4.88
N TYR A 364 0.97 -7.30 -5.93
CA TYR A 364 1.19 -7.72 -7.30
C TYR A 364 0.95 -6.60 -8.31
N GLU A 365 1.51 -6.75 -9.49
CA GLU A 365 1.13 -6.06 -10.72
C GLU A 365 0.47 -7.08 -11.64
N LEU A 366 -0.81 -6.89 -11.92
CA LEU A 366 -1.58 -7.66 -12.90
C LEU A 366 -1.61 -6.87 -14.20
N SER A 367 -1.15 -7.47 -15.28
CA SER A 367 -1.31 -6.99 -16.65
C SER A 367 -2.23 -7.94 -17.40
N LEU A 368 -3.15 -7.41 -18.18
CA LEU A 368 -3.93 -8.17 -19.16
C LEU A 368 -4.25 -7.31 -20.38
N GLU A 369 -4.52 -7.96 -21.50
CA GLU A 369 -5.15 -7.34 -22.66
C GLU A 369 -6.55 -7.90 -22.84
N TYR A 370 -7.50 -7.02 -23.19
CA TYR A 370 -8.88 -7.39 -23.46
C TYR A 370 -9.37 -6.75 -24.75
N LYS A 371 -10.34 -7.39 -25.40
CA LYS A 371 -11.01 -6.89 -26.60
C LYS A 371 -12.53 -7.07 -26.49
N LEU A 372 -13.24 -5.95 -26.58
CA LEU A 372 -14.71 -5.91 -26.64
C LEU A 372 -15.13 -6.17 -28.09
N LEU A 373 -15.69 -7.35 -28.37
CA LEU A 373 -15.99 -7.77 -29.76
C LEU A 373 -17.31 -7.20 -30.30
N GLU A 374 -18.18 -6.69 -29.43
CA GLU A 374 -19.54 -6.30 -29.77
C GLU A 374 -19.92 -5.04 -28.99
N GLY A 375 -20.88 -4.24 -29.49
CA GLY A 375 -21.36 -3.06 -28.77
C GLY A 375 -22.06 -3.37 -27.44
N THR A 376 -22.42 -4.63 -27.20
CA THR A 376 -23.03 -5.14 -25.97
C THR A 376 -22.04 -5.88 -25.07
N SER A 377 -20.76 -5.93 -25.43
CA SER A 377 -19.71 -6.57 -24.63
C SER A 377 -19.58 -5.89 -23.27
N ASP A 378 -19.77 -6.67 -22.21
CA ASP A 378 -19.72 -6.22 -20.82
C ASP A 378 -19.04 -7.31 -19.97
N SER A 379 -18.13 -6.87 -19.11
CA SER A 379 -17.25 -7.72 -18.30
C SER A 379 -16.59 -6.87 -17.22
N GLY A 380 -15.83 -7.51 -16.33
CA GLY A 380 -15.02 -6.82 -15.33
C GLY A 380 -13.85 -7.67 -14.83
N VAL A 381 -12.85 -6.99 -14.27
CA VAL A 381 -11.74 -7.61 -13.53
C VAL A 381 -11.97 -7.36 -12.04
N GLY A 382 -12.08 -8.41 -11.24
CA GLY A 382 -12.24 -8.31 -9.79
C GLY A 382 -10.91 -8.43 -9.05
N ILE A 383 -10.69 -7.52 -8.10
CA ILE A 383 -9.58 -7.55 -7.13
C ILE A 383 -10.11 -7.46 -5.69
N PHE A 384 -9.26 -7.76 -4.71
CA PHE A 384 -9.64 -7.88 -3.30
C PHE A 384 -10.69 -8.98 -3.02
N ALA A 385 -10.86 -9.92 -3.94
CA ALA A 385 -11.80 -11.03 -3.79
C ALA A 385 -11.37 -11.96 -2.65
N GLY A 386 -12.29 -12.20 -1.71
CA GLY A 386 -12.16 -13.18 -0.64
C GLY A 386 -13.13 -14.34 -0.80
N ASP A 387 -13.71 -14.76 0.33
CA ASP A 387 -14.83 -15.70 0.37
C ASP A 387 -16.02 -15.14 -0.42
N ALA A 388 -16.84 -16.01 -1.02
CA ALA A 388 -17.93 -15.60 -1.91
C ALA A 388 -18.91 -14.59 -1.27
N GLU A 389 -19.09 -14.67 0.05
CA GLU A 389 -19.99 -13.79 0.81
C GLU A 389 -19.43 -12.38 1.04
N LYS A 390 -18.12 -12.18 0.95
CA LYS A 390 -17.45 -10.90 1.25
C LYS A 390 -17.38 -9.95 0.06
N GLY A 391 -17.69 -10.42 -1.14
CA GLY A 391 -17.64 -9.60 -2.36
C GLY A 391 -16.21 -9.22 -2.79
N TYR A 392 -16.12 -8.31 -3.75
CA TYR A 392 -14.87 -7.79 -4.30
C TYR A 392 -15.04 -6.41 -4.95
N LEU A 393 -13.92 -5.77 -5.30
CA LEU A 393 -13.91 -4.59 -6.15
C LEU A 393 -13.87 -5.02 -7.61
N GLU A 394 -14.86 -4.63 -8.40
CA GLU A 394 -14.85 -4.82 -9.85
C GLU A 394 -14.33 -3.57 -10.54
N ILE A 395 -13.41 -3.77 -11.48
CA ILE A 395 -12.97 -2.79 -12.45
C ILE A 395 -13.66 -3.11 -13.77
N GLN A 396 -14.51 -2.19 -14.23
CA GLN A 396 -15.38 -2.38 -15.38
C GLN A 396 -14.57 -2.55 -16.68
N LEU A 397 -15.07 -3.41 -17.56
CA LEU A 397 -14.66 -3.55 -18.96
C LEU A 397 -15.90 -3.36 -19.85
N TYR A 398 -16.16 -2.11 -20.22
CA TYR A 398 -17.31 -1.75 -21.04
C TYR A 398 -16.98 -0.50 -21.85
N ASN A 399 -17.46 -0.44 -23.09
CA ASN A 399 -17.15 0.62 -24.05
C ASN A 399 -17.30 2.02 -23.43
N GLN A 400 -16.23 2.82 -23.48
CA GLN A 400 -16.12 4.18 -22.93
C GLN A 400 -16.04 4.27 -21.40
N THR A 401 -16.11 3.15 -20.68
CA THR A 401 -16.17 3.12 -19.21
C THR A 401 -15.18 2.15 -18.59
N SER A 402 -14.25 1.59 -19.35
CA SER A 402 -13.25 0.70 -18.75
C SER A 402 -12.40 1.45 -17.72
N GLY A 403 -12.24 0.86 -16.54
CA GLY A 403 -11.59 1.51 -15.39
C GLY A 403 -12.57 2.15 -14.38
N ASP A 404 -13.87 2.21 -14.66
CA ASP A 404 -14.86 2.53 -13.62
C ASP A 404 -14.87 1.43 -12.54
N LEU A 405 -15.17 1.81 -11.31
CA LEU A 405 -15.17 0.89 -10.17
C LEU A 405 -16.59 0.55 -9.75
N TYR A 406 -16.84 -0.72 -9.44
CA TYR A 406 -18.11 -1.22 -8.91
C TYR A 406 -17.89 -2.02 -7.63
N LYS A 407 -18.75 -1.79 -6.64
CA LYS A 407 -18.76 -2.57 -5.41
C LYS A 407 -19.63 -3.80 -5.60
N ILE A 408 -19.02 -4.97 -5.54
CA ILE A 408 -19.72 -6.25 -5.66
C ILE A 408 -19.88 -6.88 -4.28
N GLY A 409 -21.11 -7.29 -3.97
CA GLY A 409 -21.45 -7.87 -2.67
C GLY A 409 -21.18 -6.91 -1.50
N ALA A 410 -20.66 -7.45 -0.40
CA ALA A 410 -20.40 -6.72 0.84
C ALA A 410 -18.97 -6.14 0.93
N ALA A 411 -18.30 -5.92 -0.21
CA ALA A 411 -16.89 -5.51 -0.22
C ALA A 411 -16.67 -4.17 0.51
N GLN A 412 -15.69 -4.15 1.42
CA GLN A 412 -15.31 -2.95 2.17
C GLN A 412 -14.17 -2.22 1.48
N ILE A 413 -14.54 -1.42 0.47
CA ILE A 413 -13.61 -0.66 -0.36
C ILE A 413 -13.74 0.83 -0.06
N LEU A 414 -12.62 1.52 -0.04
CA LEU A 414 -12.54 2.98 -0.03
C LEU A 414 -12.07 3.47 -1.41
N THR A 415 -12.58 4.60 -1.85
CA THR A 415 -12.03 5.35 -2.99
C THR A 415 -10.73 6.04 -2.61
N ASP A 416 -10.01 6.59 -3.59
CA ASP A 416 -8.73 7.27 -3.42
C ASP A 416 -8.78 8.45 -2.43
N ASP A 417 -9.94 9.07 -2.30
CA ASP A 417 -10.28 10.13 -1.36
C ASP A 417 -10.50 9.65 0.09
N GLY A 418 -10.44 8.34 0.32
CA GLY A 418 -10.63 7.70 1.62
C GLY A 418 -12.09 7.46 2.01
N ASN A 419 -13.07 7.85 1.18
CA ASN A 419 -14.48 7.61 1.44
C ASN A 419 -14.88 6.17 1.09
N PRO A 420 -15.87 5.59 1.78
CA PRO A 420 -16.41 4.29 1.39
C PRO A 420 -16.98 4.31 -0.03
N LEU A 421 -16.59 3.33 -0.84
CA LEU A 421 -17.16 3.15 -2.17
C LEU A 421 -18.66 2.85 -2.04
N GLY A 422 -19.46 3.68 -2.72
CA GLY A 422 -20.89 3.48 -2.91
C GLY A 422 -21.18 2.23 -3.76
N PHE A 423 -22.10 2.33 -4.71
CA PHE A 423 -22.28 1.27 -5.70
C PHE A 423 -21.22 1.32 -6.81
N ARG A 424 -20.86 2.54 -7.24
CA ARG A 424 -19.95 2.81 -8.35
C ARG A 424 -19.09 4.04 -8.06
N SER A 425 -17.90 4.09 -8.64
CA SER A 425 -17.09 5.31 -8.83
C SER A 425 -16.66 5.42 -10.29
N THR A 426 -16.74 6.62 -10.87
CA THR A 426 -16.30 6.88 -12.24
C THR A 426 -14.78 7.03 -12.30
N LYS A 427 -14.17 6.64 -13.42
CA LYS A 427 -12.75 6.90 -13.69
C LYS A 427 -12.39 8.39 -13.69
N PHE A 428 -11.13 8.68 -13.43
CA PHE A 428 -10.58 10.03 -13.30
C PHE A 428 -10.50 10.80 -14.61
N LYS A 429 -10.37 10.11 -15.75
CA LYS A 429 -10.10 10.71 -17.05
C LYS A 429 -11.06 10.21 -18.13
N ALA A 430 -11.03 10.89 -19.28
CA ALA A 430 -11.78 10.42 -20.44
C ALA A 430 -11.31 9.01 -20.86
N SER A 431 -12.20 8.26 -21.52
CA SER A 431 -11.80 6.94 -22.05
C SER A 431 -10.70 7.11 -23.08
N ASN A 432 -9.68 6.27 -22.95
CA ASN A 432 -8.59 6.11 -23.90
C ASN A 432 -8.61 4.71 -24.54
N GLU A 433 -9.76 4.03 -24.46
CA GLU A 433 -9.99 2.75 -25.11
C GLU A 433 -10.07 2.92 -26.63
N VAL A 434 -9.51 1.96 -27.36
CA VAL A 434 -9.64 1.88 -28.81
C VAL A 434 -10.70 0.83 -29.14
N LYS A 435 -11.76 1.27 -29.82
CA LYS A 435 -12.88 0.42 -30.21
C LYS A 435 -12.41 -0.67 -31.18
N ASP A 436 -12.95 -1.88 -31.05
CA ASP A 436 -12.68 -3.02 -31.91
C ASP A 436 -11.19 -3.45 -31.94
N GLU A 437 -10.38 -2.97 -30.99
CA GLU A 437 -8.95 -3.25 -30.84
C GLU A 437 -8.62 -3.82 -29.45
N TRP A 438 -7.40 -4.33 -29.29
CA TRP A 438 -6.89 -4.78 -27.99
C TRP A 438 -6.56 -3.58 -27.10
N ASN A 439 -7.11 -3.60 -25.88
CA ASN A 439 -6.86 -2.62 -24.84
C ASN A 439 -6.07 -3.27 -23.70
N LYS A 440 -5.08 -2.56 -23.17
CA LYS A 440 -4.25 -3.04 -22.06
C LYS A 440 -4.77 -2.50 -20.74
N MET A 441 -4.93 -3.38 -19.74
CA MET A 441 -5.19 -3.01 -18.37
C MET A 441 -4.03 -3.43 -17.47
N GLU A 442 -3.57 -2.51 -16.64
CA GLU A 442 -2.52 -2.75 -15.65
C GLU A 442 -3.04 -2.35 -14.27
N ILE A 443 -3.02 -3.28 -13.32
CA ILE A 443 -3.52 -3.10 -11.97
C ILE A 443 -2.38 -3.39 -11.01
N ARG A 444 -1.92 -2.37 -10.30
CA ARG A 444 -0.90 -2.50 -9.25
C ARG A 444 -1.59 -2.54 -7.89
N VAL A 445 -1.46 -3.64 -7.16
CA VAL A 445 -1.95 -3.80 -5.78
C VAL A 445 -0.78 -3.88 -4.82
N SER A 446 -0.71 -2.98 -3.84
CA SER A 446 0.27 -3.00 -2.75
C SER A 446 -0.41 -2.63 -1.44
N ASP A 447 -0.41 -3.56 -0.50
CA ASP A 447 -0.86 -3.40 0.88
C ASP A 447 -2.29 -2.85 0.97
N GLY A 448 -3.19 -3.49 0.21
CA GLY A 448 -4.58 -3.09 0.14
C GLY A 448 -4.84 -1.85 -0.72
N GLN A 449 -3.83 -1.17 -1.26
CA GLN A 449 -4.02 -0.06 -2.20
C GLN A 449 -3.91 -0.56 -3.64
N SER A 450 -4.74 -0.02 -4.53
CA SER A 450 -4.74 -0.33 -5.96
C SER A 450 -4.58 0.91 -6.81
N GLU A 451 -3.77 0.82 -7.87
CA GLU A 451 -3.72 1.77 -8.99
C GLU A 451 -4.09 1.04 -10.28
N ILE A 452 -5.08 1.56 -11.00
CA ILE A 452 -5.64 0.96 -12.21
C ILE A 452 -5.34 1.86 -13.40
N LYS A 453 -4.67 1.28 -14.40
CA LYS A 453 -4.38 1.92 -15.68
C LYS A 453 -5.10 1.21 -16.81
N VAL A 454 -5.59 2.00 -17.76
CA VAL A 454 -6.05 1.53 -19.07
C VAL A 454 -5.17 2.21 -20.11
N ASN A 455 -4.61 1.45 -21.05
CA ASN A 455 -3.72 1.93 -22.12
C ASN A 455 -2.62 2.89 -21.61
N GLY A 456 -1.99 2.55 -20.47
CA GLY A 456 -0.89 3.31 -19.86
C GLY A 456 -1.30 4.52 -19.01
N GLU A 457 -2.59 4.89 -18.98
CA GLU A 457 -3.10 6.04 -18.23
C GLU A 457 -3.85 5.61 -16.97
N VAL A 458 -3.56 6.24 -15.83
CA VAL A 458 -4.27 5.99 -14.56
C VAL A 458 -5.72 6.44 -14.67
N GLN A 459 -6.64 5.46 -14.55
CA GLN A 459 -8.08 5.67 -14.62
C GLN A 459 -8.74 5.61 -13.25
N ASN A 460 -8.22 4.84 -12.29
CA ASN A 460 -8.79 4.81 -10.94
C ASN A 460 -7.80 4.32 -9.87
N ARG A 461 -8.17 4.54 -8.61
CA ARG A 461 -7.46 4.03 -7.42
C ARG A 461 -8.48 3.65 -6.35
N ALA A 462 -8.19 2.60 -5.60
CA ALA A 462 -9.06 2.13 -4.52
C ALA A 462 -8.27 1.45 -3.41
N LEU A 463 -8.83 1.41 -2.20
CA LEU A 463 -8.20 0.84 -1.02
C LEU A 463 -9.11 -0.20 -0.35
N SER A 464 -8.54 -1.34 0.03
CA SER A 464 -9.08 -2.26 1.03
C SER A 464 -8.48 -1.91 2.39
N LYS A 465 -9.32 -1.84 3.43
CA LYS A 465 -8.85 -1.63 4.82
C LYS A 465 -7.99 -2.79 5.33
N GLU A 466 -8.21 -3.98 4.79
CA GLU A 466 -7.44 -5.18 5.12
C GLU A 466 -6.51 -5.54 3.97
N ALA A 467 -5.20 -5.38 4.19
CA ALA A 467 -4.17 -5.89 3.30
C ALA A 467 -4.02 -7.40 3.52
N ARG A 468 -4.79 -8.21 2.79
CA ARG A 468 -4.74 -9.67 2.84
C ARG A 468 -4.63 -10.28 1.44
N PRO A 469 -4.08 -11.51 1.31
CA PRO A 469 -4.11 -12.21 0.03
C PRO A 469 -5.54 -12.30 -0.51
N SER A 470 -5.70 -11.96 -1.78
CA SER A 470 -6.99 -11.94 -2.47
C SER A 470 -6.89 -12.56 -3.86
N LYS A 471 -8.00 -13.10 -4.34
CA LYS A 471 -8.09 -13.75 -5.64
C LYS A 471 -8.36 -12.72 -6.75
N ILE A 472 -8.05 -13.08 -7.99
CA ILE A 472 -8.40 -12.32 -9.20
C ILE A 472 -9.66 -12.93 -9.79
N VAL A 473 -10.60 -12.08 -10.24
CA VAL A 473 -11.85 -12.52 -10.89
C VAL A 473 -11.88 -11.98 -12.32
N LEU A 474 -12.34 -12.76 -13.29
CA LEU A 474 -12.85 -12.26 -14.55
C LEU A 474 -14.35 -12.54 -14.62
N ARG A 475 -15.13 -11.55 -15.02
CA ARG A 475 -16.57 -11.68 -15.11
C ARG A 475 -17.03 -11.89 -16.54
N ASN A 476 -18.15 -12.57 -16.66
CA ASN A 476 -18.92 -12.65 -17.88
C ASN A 476 -20.35 -12.19 -17.57
N GLU A 477 -20.72 -11.01 -18.07
CA GLU A 477 -22.07 -10.46 -17.91
C GLU A 477 -23.08 -11.07 -18.90
N GLY A 478 -22.62 -11.87 -19.86
CA GLY A 478 -23.45 -12.65 -20.78
C GLY A 478 -24.08 -11.86 -21.92
N THR A 479 -23.93 -10.54 -21.95
CA THR A 479 -24.57 -9.64 -22.92
C THR A 479 -23.82 -9.55 -24.25
N GLY A 480 -22.52 -9.81 -24.26
CA GLY A 480 -21.69 -9.80 -25.45
C GLY A 480 -20.38 -10.56 -25.26
N LYS A 481 -19.60 -10.69 -26.32
CA LYS A 481 -18.33 -11.44 -26.27
C LYS A 481 -17.15 -10.55 -25.86
N VAL A 482 -16.30 -11.05 -24.97
CA VAL A 482 -15.05 -10.38 -24.56
C VAL A 482 -13.90 -11.38 -24.66
N GLU A 483 -12.82 -10.99 -25.33
CA GLU A 483 -11.59 -11.79 -25.36
C GLU A 483 -10.56 -11.23 -24.39
N PHE A 484 -9.75 -12.11 -23.81
CA PHE A 484 -8.64 -11.78 -22.93
C PHE A 484 -7.39 -12.53 -23.36
N ARG A 485 -6.23 -11.88 -23.23
CA ARG A 485 -4.92 -12.51 -23.39
C ARG A 485 -3.88 -11.84 -22.52
N ASN A 486 -2.68 -12.42 -22.47
CA ASN A 486 -1.54 -11.89 -21.73
C ASN A 486 -1.88 -11.58 -20.27
N LEU A 487 -2.62 -12.48 -19.60
CA LEU A 487 -2.95 -12.36 -18.18
C LEU A 487 -1.74 -12.74 -17.33
N LEU A 488 -0.93 -11.73 -17.03
CA LEU A 488 0.38 -11.85 -16.40
C LEU A 488 0.33 -11.18 -15.04
N LEU A 489 0.74 -11.88 -14.00
CA LEU A 489 0.82 -11.36 -12.65
C LEU A 489 2.27 -11.39 -12.16
N LYS A 490 2.84 -10.23 -11.91
CA LYS A 490 4.15 -10.06 -11.28
C LYS A 490 3.96 -9.80 -9.79
N LYS A 491 4.65 -10.54 -8.92
CA LYS A 491 4.57 -10.31 -7.46
C LYS A 491 5.39 -9.06 -7.08
N LEU A 492 4.95 -8.31 -6.07
CA LEU A 492 5.64 -7.11 -5.58
C LEU A 492 6.36 -7.31 -4.25
#